data_AF-A0A960N5W0-F1
#
_entry.id   AF-A0A960N5W0-F1
#
_cell.length_a   1.000
_cell.length_b   1.000
_cell.length_c   1.000
_cell.angle_alpha   90.00
_cell.angle_beta   90.00
_cell.angle_gamma   90.00
#
_symmetry.space_group_name_H-M   'P 1'
#
loop_
_entity.id
_entity.type
_entity.pdbx_description
1 polymer ?
#
loop_
_entity_poly.entity_id
_entity_poly.type
_entity_poly.pdbx_seq_one_letter_code
_entity_poly.pdbx_strand_id
1 'polypeptide(L)'
;PRQFSDAQLAKISRRSSLVQCECPQHMANLLASLSAFESYSAECENRNEEDAKLHAYLHRVTAECRADMESALQHLMEVEGIVLDE
;
A
#
# COMPACT_ATOMS: atom_id res chain seq x y z
N PRO A 1 0.06 10.54 -5.38
CA PRO A 1 -1.07 10.33 -4.44
C PRO A 1 -1.38 8.84 -4.37
N ARG A 2 -1.99 8.37 -3.27
CA ARG A 2 -2.35 6.95 -3.10
C ARG A 2 -3.34 6.50 -4.17
N GLN A 3 -3.08 5.36 -4.80
CA GLN A 3 -3.92 4.83 -5.90
C GLN A 3 -5.15 4.08 -5.39
N PHE A 4 -5.02 3.31 -4.31
CA PHE A 4 -6.10 2.50 -3.75
C PHE A 4 -6.48 2.98 -2.36
N SER A 5 -7.77 3.24 -2.11
CA SER A 5 -8.27 3.54 -0.77
C SER A 5 -8.27 2.31 0.14
N ASP A 6 -8.39 2.50 1.46
CA ASP A 6 -8.54 1.38 2.41
C ASP A 6 -9.78 0.53 2.11
N ALA A 7 -10.88 1.16 1.68
CA ALA A 7 -12.08 0.46 1.27
C ALA A 7 -11.83 -0.43 0.03
N GLN A 8 -11.08 0.08 -0.94
CA GLN A 8 -10.68 -0.69 -2.12
C GLN A 8 -9.76 -1.86 -1.75
N LEU A 9 -8.73 -1.64 -0.92
CA LEU A 9 -7.86 -2.72 -0.44
C LEU A 9 -8.65 -3.78 0.34
N ALA A 10 -9.62 -3.37 1.16
CA ALA A 10 -10.50 -4.29 1.87
C ALA A 10 -11.36 -5.12 0.89
N LYS A 11 -11.91 -4.51 -0.16
CA LYS A 11 -12.65 -5.23 -1.23
C LYS A 11 -11.74 -6.26 -1.92
N ILE A 12 -10.50 -5.88 -2.28
CA ILE A 12 -9.52 -6.76 -2.93
C ILE A 12 -9.13 -7.93 -2.04
N SER A 13 -8.90 -7.68 -0.74
CA SER A 13 -8.46 -8.70 0.22
C SER A 13 -9.43 -9.87 0.40
N ARG A 14 -10.71 -9.67 0.01
CA ARG A 14 -11.78 -10.66 0.12
C ARG A 14 -12.05 -11.39 -1.19
N ARG A 15 -11.41 -11.00 -2.29
CA ARG A 15 -11.59 -11.66 -3.59
C ARG A 15 -10.72 -12.92 -3.64
N SER A 16 -11.34 -14.05 -3.92
CA SER A 16 -10.63 -15.24 -4.37
C SER A 16 -10.15 -14.98 -5.80
N SER A 17 -8.86 -15.21 -6.08
CA SER A 17 -8.39 -15.17 -7.47
C SER A 17 -8.93 -16.36 -8.26
N LEU A 18 -8.93 -16.22 -9.59
CA LEU A 18 -9.30 -17.28 -10.52
C LEU A 18 -8.25 -18.39 -10.50
N VAL A 19 -6.99 -18.00 -10.29
CA VAL A 19 -5.91 -18.88 -9.88
C VAL A 19 -6.09 -19.20 -8.40
N GLN A 20 -5.80 -20.40 -7.92
CA GLN A 20 -5.80 -20.70 -6.48
C GLN A 20 -4.61 -20.00 -5.74
N CYS A 21 -4.37 -18.72 -5.98
CA CYS A 21 -3.40 -17.90 -5.27
C CYS A 21 -4.09 -17.05 -4.18
N GLU A 22 -3.37 -16.76 -3.10
CA GLU A 22 -3.80 -15.77 -2.11
C GLU A 22 -3.15 -14.39 -2.38
N CYS A 23 -2.57 -14.22 -3.56
CA CYS A 23 -1.84 -13.04 -4.01
C CYS A 23 -2.63 -11.72 -3.81
N PRO A 24 -3.92 -11.60 -4.18
CA PRO A 24 -4.67 -10.35 -3.98
C PRO A 24 -4.76 -9.95 -2.50
N GLN A 25 -4.96 -10.92 -1.62
CA GLN A 25 -5.06 -10.69 -0.18
C GLN A 25 -3.72 -10.26 0.42
N HIS A 26 -2.63 -10.93 0.06
CA HIS A 26 -1.30 -10.57 0.54
C HIS A 26 -0.90 -9.16 0.10
N MET A 27 -1.16 -8.82 -1.16
CA MET A 27 -0.82 -7.50 -1.69
C MET A 27 -1.66 -6.39 -1.05
N ALA A 28 -2.96 -6.63 -0.83
CA ALA A 28 -3.82 -5.68 -0.13
C ALA A 28 -3.35 -5.42 1.31
N ASN A 29 -2.97 -6.47 2.04
CA ASN A 29 -2.46 -6.34 3.41
C ASN A 29 -1.11 -5.62 3.47
N LEU A 30 -0.22 -5.89 2.51
CA LEU A 30 1.07 -5.21 2.43
C LEU A 30 0.89 -3.71 2.14
N LEU A 31 0.02 -3.37 1.18
CA LEU A 31 -0.30 -1.98 0.86
C LEU A 31 -0.96 -1.23 2.01
N ALA A 32 -1.85 -1.89 2.76
CA ALA A 32 -2.42 -1.31 3.98
C ALA A 32 -1.33 -1.01 5.02
N SER A 33 -0.39 -1.94 5.22
CA SER A 33 0.73 -1.76 6.15
C SER A 33 1.68 -0.64 5.73
N LEU A 34 2.01 -0.56 4.43
CA LEU A 34 2.84 0.53 3.88
C LEU A 34 2.15 1.88 4.05
N SER A 35 0.85 1.97 3.75
CA SER A 35 0.07 3.20 3.90
C SER A 35 0.00 3.67 5.36
N ALA A 36 -0.19 2.72 6.30
CA ALA A 36 -0.19 3.02 7.72
C ALA A 36 1.18 3.55 8.19
N PHE A 37 2.27 2.91 7.76
CA PHE A 37 3.61 3.35 8.13
C PHE A 37 4.02 4.68 7.48
N GLU A 38 3.62 4.93 6.23
CA GLU A 38 3.83 6.22 5.55
C GLU A 38 3.15 7.37 6.29
N SER A 39 1.92 7.15 6.77
CA SER A 39 1.16 8.14 7.56
C SER A 39 1.80 8.35 8.93
N TYR A 40 2.10 7.25 9.63
CA TYR A 40 2.77 7.29 10.93
C TYR A 40 4.11 8.04 10.87
N SER A 41 4.95 7.73 9.89
CA SER A 41 6.28 8.36 9.74
C SER A 41 6.22 9.86 9.38
N ALA A 42 5.12 10.32 8.78
CA ALA A 42 4.88 11.75 8.56
C ALA A 42 4.43 12.49 9.83
N GLU A 43 3.83 11.77 10.79
CA GLU A 43 3.24 12.31 12.02
C GLU A 43 4.15 12.13 13.25
N CYS A 44 5.28 11.46 13.10
CA CYS A 44 6.25 11.24 14.18
C CYS A 44 6.73 12.56 14.81
N GLU A 45 6.81 12.56 16.15
CA GLU A 45 7.45 13.65 16.89
C GLU A 45 8.96 13.66 16.60
N ASN A 46 9.49 14.82 16.23
CA ASN A 46 10.91 14.99 15.95
C ASN A 46 11.62 15.54 17.19
N ARG A 47 12.51 14.74 17.78
CA ARG A 47 13.23 15.12 19.00
C ARG A 47 14.42 16.05 18.72
N ASN A 48 14.94 16.01 17.50
CA ASN A 48 16.05 16.84 17.01
C ASN A 48 16.08 16.82 15.46
N GLU A 49 17.04 17.53 14.87
CA GLU A 49 17.17 17.60 13.40
C GLU A 49 17.56 16.27 12.73
N GLU A 50 18.33 15.41 13.40
CA GLU A 50 18.71 14.10 12.85
C GLU A 50 17.50 13.17 12.77
N ASP A 51 16.67 13.20 13.80
CA ASP A 51 15.41 12.46 13.91
C ASP A 51 14.42 12.90 12.80
N ALA A 52 14.30 14.21 12.58
CA ALA A 52 13.49 14.77 11.49
C ALA A 52 13.95 14.30 10.10
N LYS A 53 15.27 14.25 9.86
CA LYS A 53 15.82 13.75 8.60
C LYS A 53 15.57 12.25 8.43
N LEU A 54 15.67 11.47 9.50
CA LEU A 54 15.36 10.04 9.49
C LEU A 54 13.89 9.79 9.16
N HIS A 55 12.95 10.46 9.83
CA HIS A 55 11.52 10.30 9.58
C HIS A 55 11.14 10.73 8.15
N ALA A 56 11.68 11.85 7.66
CA ALA A 56 11.47 12.28 6.29
C ALA A 56 11.99 11.25 5.26
N TYR A 57 13.14 10.63 5.54
CA TYR A 57 13.68 9.56 4.72
C TYR A 57 12.78 8.32 4.73
N LEU A 58 12.34 7.87 5.91
CA LEU A 58 11.46 6.71 6.05
C LEU A 58 10.12 6.92 5.36
N HIS A 59 9.50 8.10 5.54
CA HIS A 59 8.28 8.48 4.86
C HIS A 59 8.43 8.40 3.34
N ARG A 60 9.48 9.02 2.79
CA ARG A 60 9.75 9.03 1.34
C ARG A 60 9.94 7.61 0.78
N VAL A 61 10.80 6.80 1.40
CA VAL A 61 11.08 5.43 0.94
C VAL A 61 9.81 4.57 1.03
N THR A 62 9.02 4.72 2.09
CA THR A 62 7.76 3.99 2.22
C THR A 62 6.75 4.37 1.14
N ALA A 63 6.65 5.66 0.82
CA ALA A 63 5.79 6.16 -0.25
C ALA A 63 6.21 5.62 -1.64
N GLU A 64 7.52 5.52 -1.90
CA GLU A 64 8.08 4.90 -3.10
C GLU A 64 7.71 3.41 -3.18
N CYS A 65 7.97 2.64 -2.12
CA CYS A 65 7.60 1.22 -2.06
C CYS A 65 6.09 1.00 -2.19
N ARG A 66 5.26 1.87 -1.60
CA ARG A 66 3.81 1.80 -1.76
C ARG A 66 3.45 1.98 -3.24
N ALA A 67 3.97 2.99 -3.93
CA ALA A 67 3.65 3.24 -5.33
C ALA A 67 4.04 2.07 -6.25
N ASP A 68 5.20 1.44 -6.01
CA ASP A 68 5.63 0.25 -6.75
C ASP A 68 4.68 -0.93 -6.52
N MET A 69 4.27 -1.16 -5.26
CA MET A 69 3.33 -2.21 -4.90
C MET A 69 1.92 -1.96 -5.43
N GLU A 70 1.48 -0.70 -5.51
CA GLU A 70 0.20 -0.31 -6.12
C GLU A 70 0.21 -0.63 -7.62
N SER A 71 1.31 -0.32 -8.30
CA SER A 71 1.48 -0.65 -9.71
C SER A 71 1.45 -2.17 -9.95
N ALA A 72 2.09 -2.95 -9.06
CA ALA A 72 2.03 -4.40 -9.12
C ALA A 72 0.62 -4.96 -8.87
N LEU A 73 -0.13 -4.38 -7.92
CA LEU A 73 -1.50 -4.80 -7.63
C LEU A 73 -2.44 -4.48 -8.80
N GLN A 74 -2.27 -3.31 -9.42
CA GLN A 74 -3.01 -2.93 -10.62
C GLN A 74 -2.79 -3.96 -11.75
N HIS A 75 -1.53 -4.36 -11.98
CA HIS A 75 -1.22 -5.39 -12.97
C HIS A 75 -1.84 -6.75 -12.62
N LEU A 76 -1.79 -7.17 -11.35
CA LEU A 76 -2.46 -8.39 -10.90
C LEU A 76 -3.97 -8.33 -11.19
N MET A 77 -4.61 -7.19 -10.90
CA MET A 77 -6.05 -7.03 -11.12
C MET A 77 -6.41 -7.12 -12.60
N GLU A 78 -5.59 -6.58 -13.50
CA GLU A 78 -5.78 -6.69 -14.95
C GLU A 78 -5.71 -8.14 -15.43
N VAL A 79 -4.74 -8.92 -14.94
CA VAL A 79 -4.56 -10.33 -15.30
C VAL A 79 -5.72 -11.19 -14.78
N GLU A 80 -6.18 -10.93 -13.56
CA GLU A 80 -7.27 -11.69 -12.91
C GLU A 80 -8.67 -11.17 -13.29
N GLY A 81 -8.78 -10.08 -14.07
CA GLY A 81 -10.06 -9.48 -14.44
C GLY A 81 -10.83 -8.89 -13.25
N ILE A 82 -10.12 -8.42 -12.21
CA ILE A 82 -10.71 -7.80 -11.02
C ILE A 82 -11.06 -6.35 -11.32
N VAL A 83 -12.36 -6.03 -11.25
CA VAL A 83 -12.87 -4.66 -11.36
C VAL A 83 -13.23 -4.12 -9.98
N LEU A 84 -12.84 -2.87 -9.70
CA LEU A 84 -13.24 -2.16 -8.49
C LEU A 84 -14.33 -1.15 -8.83
N ASP A 85 -15.48 -1.33 -8.19
CA ASP A 85 -16.52 -0.32 -8.15
C ASP A 85 -16.06 0.81 -7.20
N GLU A 86 -16.44 2.06 -7.50
CA GLU A 86 -16.19 3.22 -6.63
C GLU A 86 -16.59 2.97 -5.17
#